data_AF-A0A151UB74-F1
#
_entry.id   AF-A0A151UB74-F1
#
_cell.length_a   1.000
_cell.length_b   1.000
_cell.length_c   1.000
_cell.angle_alpha   90.00
_cell.angle_beta   90.00
_cell.angle_gamma   90.00
#
_symmetry.space_group_name_H-M   'P 1'
#
loop_
_entity.id
_entity.type
_entity.pdbx_description
1 polymer ?
#
loop_
_entity_poly.entity_id
_entity_poly.type
_entity_poly.pdbx_seq_one_letter_code
_entity_poly.pdbx_strand_id
1 'polypeptide(L)'
;VQIHNLPPGFMSLSVGQQLGNYIGVILEYDYKNATSMWHSYIRIHSLLDVREPLKKEKHIKKVGRGVITTIFKYEHMGPFCFFCGIIGHLDDYCDALFAIAQDDSNRGRNVHATPFTPHNITHK
;
A
#
# COMPACT_ATOMS: atom_id res chain seq x y z
N VAL A 1 4.62 -4.70 -2.35
CA VAL A 1 3.64 -4.23 -1.34
C VAL A 1 3.76 -5.08 -0.09
N GLN A 2 3.87 -4.45 1.07
CA GLN A 2 3.81 -5.09 2.37
C GLN A 2 2.41 -4.92 2.98
N ILE A 3 1.89 -6.00 3.56
CA ILE A 3 0.55 -6.06 4.16
C ILE A 3 0.70 -6.30 5.66
N HIS A 4 0.37 -5.29 6.45
CA HIS A 4 0.63 -5.21 7.89
C HIS A 4 -0.65 -5.35 8.72
N ASN A 5 -0.46 -5.55 10.03
CA ASN A 5 -1.53 -5.67 11.02
C ASN A 5 -2.49 -6.84 10.74
N LEU A 6 -1.93 -7.96 10.28
CA LEU A 6 -2.67 -9.21 10.14
C LEU A 6 -2.67 -9.97 11.47
N PRO A 7 -3.81 -10.55 11.89
CA PRO A 7 -3.84 -11.39 13.08
C PRO A 7 -3.00 -12.66 12.92
N PRO A 8 -2.54 -13.27 14.04
CA PRO A 8 -1.97 -14.60 14.00
C PRO A 8 -2.90 -15.59 13.28
N GLY A 9 -2.35 -16.38 12.37
CA GLY A 9 -3.10 -17.31 11.51
C GLY A 9 -3.69 -16.72 10.22
N PHE A 10 -3.58 -15.39 10.00
CA PHE A 10 -3.98 -14.74 8.74
C PHE A 10 -2.80 -14.56 7.77
N MET A 11 -1.61 -14.97 8.16
CA MET A 11 -0.41 -14.95 7.31
C MET A 11 -0.33 -16.20 6.43
N SER A 12 -1.32 -16.37 5.54
CA SER A 12 -1.37 -17.48 4.58
C SER A 12 -1.34 -16.99 3.13
N LEU A 13 -0.97 -17.87 2.20
CA LEU A 13 -1.00 -17.60 0.77
C LEU A 13 -2.39 -17.14 0.31
N SER A 14 -3.45 -17.82 0.76
CA SER A 14 -4.83 -17.49 0.38
C SER A 14 -5.22 -16.07 0.83
N VAL A 15 -4.86 -15.68 2.06
CA VAL A 15 -5.13 -14.32 2.54
C VAL A 15 -4.30 -13.29 1.78
N GLY A 16 -3.02 -13.58 1.53
CA GLY A 16 -2.16 -12.73 0.71
C GLY A 16 -2.69 -12.52 -0.71
N GLN A 17 -3.20 -13.58 -1.35
CA GLN A 17 -3.83 -13.52 -2.67
C GLN A 17 -5.12 -12.68 -2.65
N GLN A 18 -6.00 -12.89 -1.67
CA GLN A 18 -7.23 -12.13 -1.55
C GLN A 18 -6.97 -10.63 -1.33
N LEU A 19 -6.05 -10.29 -0.43
CA LEU A 19 -5.68 -8.90 -0.17
C LEU A 19 -4.88 -8.29 -1.33
N GLY A 20 -4.03 -9.07 -1.98
CA GLY A 20 -3.32 -8.64 -3.18
C GLY A 20 -4.26 -8.32 -4.33
N ASN A 21 -5.26 -9.15 -4.58
CA ASN A 21 -6.31 -8.93 -5.59
C ASN A 21 -7.20 -7.72 -5.29
N TYR A 22 -7.33 -7.34 -4.02
CA TYR A 22 -7.99 -6.09 -3.64
C TYR A 22 -7.14 -4.86 -3.98
N ILE A 23 -5.81 -4.99 -3.96
CA ILE A 23 -4.86 -3.91 -4.25
C ILE A 23 -4.62 -3.78 -5.76
N GLY A 24 -4.50 -4.90 -6.48
CA GLY A 24 -4.14 -4.96 -7.90
C GLY A 24 -3.99 -6.39 -8.39
N VAL A 25 -3.26 -6.61 -9.49
CA VAL A 25 -3.03 -7.97 -10.02
C VAL A 25 -1.78 -8.55 -9.41
N ILE A 26 -1.90 -9.63 -8.64
CA ILE A 26 -0.75 -10.29 -8.01
C ILE A 26 0.17 -10.91 -9.06
N LEU A 27 1.47 -10.67 -8.90
CA LEU A 27 2.53 -11.30 -9.69
C LEU A 27 3.25 -12.38 -8.89
N GLU A 28 3.54 -12.10 -7.62
CA GLU A 28 4.36 -12.96 -6.78
C GLU A 28 3.98 -12.84 -5.31
N TYR A 29 4.10 -13.96 -4.58
CA TYR A 29 3.97 -14.03 -3.13
C TYR A 29 5.31 -14.47 -2.53
N ASP A 30 5.86 -13.67 -1.61
CA ASP A 30 7.13 -13.98 -0.96
C ASP A 30 6.92 -14.99 0.19
N TYR A 31 7.07 -16.27 -0.13
CA TYR A 31 6.95 -17.35 0.86
C TYR A 31 8.01 -17.28 1.97
N LYS A 32 9.23 -16.79 1.67
CA LYS A 32 10.32 -16.72 2.64
C LYS A 32 10.05 -15.67 3.71
N ASN A 33 9.40 -14.58 3.30
CA ASN A 33 8.93 -13.55 4.20
C ASN A 33 7.83 -14.09 5.14
N ALA A 34 6.87 -14.85 4.62
CA ALA A 34 5.71 -15.35 5.38
C ALA A 34 6.02 -16.48 6.38
N THR A 35 7.06 -17.29 6.16
CA THR A 35 7.42 -18.41 7.06
C THR A 35 8.36 -18.02 8.20
N SER A 36 8.87 -16.79 8.20
CA SER A 36 9.82 -16.34 9.22
C SER A 36 9.08 -15.88 10.48
N MET A 37 9.37 -16.51 11.62
CA MET A 37 8.76 -16.22 12.93
C MET A 37 8.90 -14.74 13.39
N TRP A 38 9.80 -13.99 12.76
CA TRP A 38 10.12 -12.60 13.08
C TRP A 38 9.40 -11.56 12.21
N HIS A 39 8.73 -11.97 11.13
CA HIS A 39 8.09 -11.05 10.20
C HIS A 39 6.60 -10.88 10.53
N SER A 40 6.18 -9.62 10.68
CA SER A 40 4.82 -9.22 11.07
C SER A 40 3.92 -8.83 9.90
N TYR A 41 4.33 -9.13 8.66
CA TYR A 41 3.64 -8.73 7.45
C TYR A 41 3.77 -9.78 6.34
N ILE A 42 2.84 -9.75 5.38
CA ILE A 42 2.96 -10.47 4.11
C ILE A 42 3.57 -9.53 3.06
N ARG A 43 4.52 -10.02 2.27
CA ARG A 43 5.06 -9.29 1.11
C ARG A 43 4.60 -9.91 -0.21
N ILE A 44 4.09 -9.06 -1.10
CA ILE A 44 3.63 -9.44 -2.45
C ILE A 44 4.18 -8.48 -3.51
N HIS A 45 4.34 -8.97 -4.73
CA HIS A 45 4.49 -8.16 -5.93
C HIS A 45 3.14 -8.05 -6.64
N SER A 46 2.74 -6.85 -7.01
CA SER A 46 1.43 -6.58 -7.61
C SER A 46 1.53 -5.49 -8.68
N LEU A 47 0.84 -5.69 -9.80
CA LEU A 47 0.60 -4.66 -10.80
C LEU A 47 -0.54 -3.76 -10.32
N LEU A 48 -0.30 -2.46 -10.34
CA LEU A 48 -1.25 -1.44 -9.90
C LEU A 48 -1.71 -0.61 -11.10
N ASP A 49 -2.99 -0.26 -11.16
CA ASP A 49 -3.46 0.76 -12.09
C ASP A 49 -3.03 2.14 -11.58
N VAL A 50 -2.11 2.79 -12.29
CA VAL A 50 -1.55 4.09 -11.90
C VAL A 50 -2.57 5.22 -11.94
N ARG A 51 -3.71 5.00 -12.60
CA ARG A 51 -4.80 5.97 -12.72
C ARG A 51 -5.76 5.92 -11.54
N GLU A 52 -5.61 4.93 -10.67
CA GLU A 52 -6.45 4.72 -9.49
C GLU A 52 -5.68 5.07 -8.21
N PRO A 53 -6.35 5.64 -7.20
CA PRO A 53 -5.72 5.91 -5.92
C PRO A 53 -5.22 4.65 -5.24
N LEU A 54 -4.02 4.71 -4.68
CA LEU A 54 -3.44 3.63 -3.89
C LEU A 54 -4.36 3.24 -2.74
N LYS A 55 -4.63 1.93 -2.63
CA LYS A 55 -5.37 1.38 -1.50
C LYS A 55 -4.49 1.45 -0.26
N LYS A 56 -4.93 2.14 0.79
CA LYS A 56 -4.17 2.35 2.04
C LYS A 56 -4.41 1.26 3.06
N GLU A 57 -5.67 0.86 3.19
CA GLU A 57 -6.09 -0.11 4.18
C GLU A 57 -7.29 -0.93 3.71
N LYS A 58 -7.54 -2.02 4.42
CA LYS A 58 -8.72 -2.87 4.26
C LYS A 58 -9.27 -3.24 5.63
N HIS A 59 -10.57 -3.06 5.81
CA HIS A 59 -11.27 -3.51 7.02
C HIS A 59 -11.74 -4.95 6.82
N ILE A 60 -11.25 -5.86 7.64
CA ILE A 60 -11.62 -7.27 7.66
C ILE A 60 -12.55 -7.48 8.86
N LYS A 61 -13.80 -7.85 8.58
CA LYS A 61 -14.76 -8.21 9.63
C LYS A 61 -14.57 -9.67 10.00
N LYS A 62 -14.29 -9.95 11.27
CA LYS A 62 -14.28 -11.33 11.80
C LYS A 62 -15.50 -11.54 12.66
N VAL A 63 -16.28 -12.58 12.35
CA VAL A 63 -17.46 -12.97 13.13
C VAL A 63 -17.05 -13.13 14.60
N GLY A 64 -17.69 -12.37 15.48
CA GLY A 64 -17.44 -12.39 16.93
C GLY A 64 -16.12 -11.76 17.42
N ARG A 65 -15.29 -11.15 16.56
CA ARG A 65 -14.01 -10.51 16.99
C ARG A 65 -13.80 -9.07 16.51
N GLY A 66 -14.84 -8.41 16.00
CA GLY A 66 -14.77 -7.01 15.58
C GLY A 66 -14.14 -6.79 14.19
N VAL A 67 -13.80 -5.52 13.92
CA VAL A 67 -13.19 -5.07 12.66
C VAL A 67 -11.68 -4.96 12.84
N ILE A 68 -10.93 -5.50 11.90
CA ILE A 68 -9.47 -5.46 11.88
C ILE A 68 -9.04 -4.63 10.68
N THR A 69 -8.23 -3.61 10.90
CA THR A 69 -7.72 -2.73 9.83
C THR A 69 -6.35 -3.20 9.39
N THR A 70 -6.27 -3.82 8.21
CA THR A 70 -5.02 -4.19 7.55
C THR A 70 -4.44 -2.98 6.82
N ILE A 71 -3.13 -2.75 6.94
CA ILE A 71 -2.45 -1.58 6.36
C ILE A 71 -1.56 -2.03 5.20
N PHE A 72 -1.66 -1.33 4.07
CA PHE A 72 -0.82 -1.56 2.90
C PHE A 72 0.29 -0.54 2.83
N LYS A 73 1.53 -1.02 2.81
CA LYS A 73 2.73 -0.19 2.62
C LYS A 73 3.35 -0.51 1.27
N TYR A 74 3.52 0.51 0.45
CA TYR A 74 4.09 0.37 -0.88
C TYR A 74 5.61 0.56 -0.83
N GLU A 75 6.30 -0.26 -1.60
CA GLU A 75 7.75 -0.24 -1.79
C GLU A 75 8.03 -0.12 -3.28
N HIS A 76 9.19 0.41 -3.65
CA HIS A 76 9.63 0.53 -5.04
C HIS A 76 8.63 1.27 -5.96
N MET A 77 7.95 2.28 -5.43
CA MET A 77 7.01 3.11 -6.18
C MET A 77 7.66 4.42 -6.61
N GLY A 78 7.32 4.90 -7.80
CA GLY A 78 7.67 6.24 -8.26
C GLY A 78 6.95 7.35 -7.47
N PRO A 79 7.12 8.61 -7.87
CA PRO A 79 6.42 9.75 -7.27
C PRO A 79 4.89 9.54 -7.30
N PHE A 80 4.23 9.81 -6.18
CA PHE A 80 2.77 9.79 -6.07
C PHE A 80 2.29 10.96 -5.20
N CYS A 81 1.04 11.32 -5.38
CA CYS A 81 0.39 12.40 -4.65
C CYS A 81 -0.14 11.89 -3.30
N PHE A 82 0.32 12.45 -2.19
CA PHE A 82 -0.16 12.10 -0.85
C PHE A 82 -1.61 12.53 -0.63
N PHE A 83 -2.06 13.56 -1.33
CA PHE A 83 -3.44 14.01 -1.30
C PHE A 83 -4.38 13.03 -2.01
N CYS A 84 -4.28 12.90 -3.33
CA CYS A 84 -5.22 12.10 -4.12
C CYS A 84 -4.84 10.61 -4.22
N GLY A 85 -3.60 10.24 -3.89
CA GLY A 85 -3.12 8.86 -3.92
C GLY A 85 -2.77 8.33 -5.31
N ILE A 86 -2.73 9.17 -6.34
CA ILE A 86 -2.41 8.79 -7.73
C ILE A 86 -0.89 8.83 -7.97
N ILE A 87 -0.38 7.87 -8.75
CA ILE A 87 1.02 7.82 -9.17
C ILE A 87 1.23 8.76 -10.36
N GLY A 88 2.36 9.46 -10.40
CA GLY A 88 2.80 10.25 -11.56
C GLY A 88 2.85 11.77 -11.33
N HIS A 89 2.36 12.26 -10.19
CA HIS A 89 2.50 13.66 -9.79
C HIS A 89 2.72 13.78 -8.28
N LEU A 90 3.19 14.95 -7.85
CA LEU A 90 3.30 15.33 -6.44
C LEU A 90 2.14 16.25 -6.07
N ASP A 91 1.91 16.46 -4.77
CA ASP A 91 0.82 17.31 -4.25
C ASP A 91 0.79 18.68 -4.93
N ASP A 92 1.93 19.34 -5.12
CA ASP A 92 2.05 20.65 -5.75
C ASP A 92 1.50 20.73 -7.19
N TYR A 93 1.30 19.58 -7.84
CA TYR A 93 0.80 19.44 -9.20
C TYR A 93 -0.51 18.63 -9.26
N CYS A 94 -1.28 18.61 -8.17
CA CYS A 94 -2.52 17.85 -8.09
C CYS A 94 -3.74 18.69 -8.48
N ASP A 95 -4.34 18.39 -9.63
CA ASP A 95 -5.58 19.05 -10.09
C ASP A 95 -6.72 18.94 -9.06
N ALA A 96 -6.81 17.79 -8.37
CA ALA A 96 -7.81 17.58 -7.34
C ALA A 96 -7.63 18.48 -6.11
N LEU A 97 -6.40 18.95 -5.82
CA LEU A 97 -6.17 19.96 -4.77
C LEU A 97 -6.66 21.33 -5.21
N PHE A 98 -6.37 21.72 -6.46
CA PHE A 98 -6.77 23.03 -7.00
C PHE A 98 -8.28 23.16 -7.22
N ALA A 99 -9.00 22.04 -7.32
CA ALA A 99 -10.45 22.01 -7.45
C ALA A 99 -11.22 22.27 -6.14
N ILE A 100 -10.54 22.35 -4.98
CA ILE A 100 -11.18 22.50 -3.67
C ILE A 100 -11.38 24.00 -3.38
N ALA A 101 -12.64 24.41 -3.18
CA ALA A 101 -13.01 25.81 -2.99
C ALA A 101 -12.65 26.40 -1.60
N GLN A 102 -12.26 25.56 -0.62
CA GLN A 102 -11.94 25.98 0.75
C GLN A 102 -10.75 25.17 1.31
N ASP A 103 -9.67 25.86 1.64
CA ASP A 103 -8.48 25.30 2.30
C ASP A 103 -8.76 25.19 3.81
N ASP A 104 -9.14 24.00 4.29
CA ASP A 104 -9.41 23.73 5.71
C ASP A 104 -8.14 23.46 6.53
N SER A 105 -6.95 23.67 5.94
CA SER A 105 -5.63 23.47 6.55
C SER A 105 -5.36 22.04 7.06
N ASN A 106 -6.27 21.09 6.82
CA ASN A 106 -6.12 19.71 7.27
C ASN A 106 -5.70 18.80 6.11
N ARG A 107 -4.52 19.07 5.56
CA ARG A 107 -3.89 18.24 4.52
C ARG A 107 -3.26 16.99 5.15
N GLY A 108 -4.12 16.09 5.62
CA GLY A 108 -3.71 14.82 6.22
C GLY A 108 -2.91 13.98 5.22
N ARG A 109 -1.64 13.70 5.54
CA ARG A 109 -0.84 12.72 4.77
C ARG A 109 -1.42 11.34 5.02
N ASN A 110 -2.19 10.85 4.05
CA ASN A 110 -2.99 9.65 4.26
C ASN A 110 -2.33 8.37 3.73
N VAL A 111 -1.12 8.45 3.14
CA VAL A 111 -0.43 7.31 2.52
C VAL A 111 0.96 7.14 3.12
N HIS A 112 1.25 5.95 3.66
CA HIS A 112 2.60 5.59 4.11
C HIS A 112 3.29 4.74 3.03
N ALA A 113 4.17 5.38 2.26
CA ALA A 113 5.15 4.69 1.43
C ALA A 113 6.53 4.81 2.06
N THR A 114 7.34 3.76 1.99
CA THR A 114 8.77 3.90 2.30
C THR A 114 9.44 4.68 1.18
N PRO A 115 10.30 5.68 1.47
CA PRO A 115 11.03 6.40 0.44
C PRO A 115 11.74 5.44 -0.50
N PHE A 116 11.65 5.69 -1.81
CA PHE A 116 12.51 5.02 -2.77
C PHE A 116 13.95 5.47 -2.52
N THR A 117 14.78 4.59 -1.98
CA THR A 117 16.23 4.77 -2.01
C THR A 117 16.73 4.30 -3.37
N PRO A 118 17.16 5.20 -4.27
CA PRO A 118 17.82 4.78 -5.49
C PRO A 118 19.09 4.03 -5.09
N HIS A 119 19.12 2.72 -5.31
CA HIS A 119 20.40 2.04 -5.38
C HIS A 119 21.12 2.63 -6.58
N ASN A 120 22.30 3.22 -6.33
CA ASN A 120 23.20 3.70 -7.38
C ASN A 120 23.29 2.65 -8.48
N ILE A 121 22.66 2.92 -9.61
CA ILE A 121 22.96 2.24 -10.87
C ILE A 121 24.35 2.77 -11.23
N THR A 122 25.39 2.10 -10.73
CA THR A 122 26.74 2.27 -11.25
C THR A 122 26.72 1.77 -12.69
N HIS A 123 26.56 2.69 -13.64
CA HIS A 123 27.00 2.48 -15.00
C HIS A 123 28.51 2.18 -14.97
N LYS A 124 28.88 0.93 -15.23
CA LYS A 124 30.15 0.54 -15.84
C LYS A 124 29.91 -0.66 -16.73
#